data_AF-A0A537FRA4-F1
#
_entry.id   AF-A0A537FRA4-F1
#
_cell.length_a   1.000
_cell.length_b   1.000
_cell.length_c   1.000
_cell.angle_alpha   90.00
_cell.angle_beta   90.00
_cell.angle_gamma   90.00
#
_symmetry.space_group_name_H-M   'P 1'
#
loop_
_entity.id
_entity.type
_entity.pdbx_description
1 polymer ?
#
loop_
_entity_poly.entity_id
_entity_poly.type
_entity_poly.pdbx_seq_one_letter_code
_entity_poly.pdbx_strand_id
1 'polypeptide(L)'
;IRLMLLQRERDARSGLNTAGFVSGYRGSPLGGLDQALWRAQKHLESHHVKFQPGVNEDLAASAIWGTQQVNLFPGAKYDGVYGMWYGKGPGVDRC
;
A
#
# COMPACT_ATOMS: atom_id res chain seq x y z
N ILE A 1 3.09 -9.70 2.89
CA ILE A 1 3.56 -9.36 1.51
C ILE A 1 2.72 -10.07 0.45
N ARG A 2 2.59 -11.41 0.49
CA ARG A 2 1.85 -12.18 -0.53
C ARG A 2 0.42 -11.68 -0.81
N LEU A 3 -0.28 -11.20 0.21
CA LEU A 3 -1.63 -10.62 0.08
C LEU A 3 -1.69 -9.47 -0.95
N MET A 4 -0.68 -8.60 -1.00
CA MET A 4 -0.63 -7.49 -1.97
C MET A 4 -0.58 -8.03 -3.40
N LEU A 5 0.32 -8.98 -3.64
CA LEU A 5 0.52 -9.57 -4.96
C LEU A 5 -0.74 -10.30 -5.44
N LEU A 6 -1.36 -11.07 -4.55
CA LEU A 6 -2.60 -11.79 -4.82
C LEU A 6 -3.77 -10.87 -5.14
N GLN A 7 -3.86 -9.70 -4.49
CA GLN A 7 -4.91 -8.73 -4.80
C GLN A 7 -4.75 -8.20 -6.24
N ARG A 8 -3.53 -7.84 -6.65
CA ARG A 8 -3.27 -7.42 -8.04
C ARG A 8 -3.59 -8.53 -9.05
N GLU A 9 -3.19 -9.76 -8.76
CA GLU A 9 -3.47 -10.91 -9.63
C GLU A 9 -4.98 -11.16 -9.77
N ARG A 10 -5.74 -11.03 -8.68
CA ARG A 10 -7.20 -11.14 -8.69
C ARG A 10 -7.84 -10.06 -9.56
N ASP A 11 -7.36 -8.82 -9.44
CA ASP A 11 -7.86 -7.70 -10.22
C ASP A 11 -7.52 -7.88 -11.71
N ALA A 12 -6.29 -8.33 -12.03
CA ALA A 12 -5.87 -8.66 -13.39
C ALA A 12 -6.77 -9.73 -14.03
N ARG A 13 -7.10 -10.79 -13.28
CA ARG A 13 -8.01 -11.86 -13.74
C ARG A 13 -9.43 -11.35 -13.97
N SER A 14 -9.82 -10.29 -13.27
CA SER A 14 -11.10 -9.60 -13.47
C SER A 14 -11.05 -8.54 -14.58
N GLY A 15 -9.92 -8.41 -15.29
CA GLY A 15 -9.73 -7.44 -16.37
C GLY A 15 -9.40 -6.02 -15.91
N LEU A 16 -9.09 -5.81 -14.63
CA LEU A 16 -8.78 -4.49 -14.06
C LEU A 16 -7.26 -4.24 -14.02
N ASN A 17 -6.85 -3.05 -14.44
CA ASN A 17 -5.49 -2.53 -14.33
C ASN A 17 -5.33 -1.72 -13.04
N THR A 18 -5.36 -2.40 -11.88
CA THR A 18 -5.14 -1.77 -10.58
C THR A 18 -3.66 -1.69 -10.21
N ALA A 19 -3.34 -0.78 -9.28
CA ALA A 19 -2.05 -0.73 -8.60
C ALA A 19 -2.23 -0.87 -7.08
N GLY A 20 -1.16 -1.22 -6.38
CA GLY A 20 -1.14 -1.31 -4.92
C GLY A 20 -0.34 -0.19 -4.29
N PHE A 21 -0.80 0.33 -3.16
CA PHE A 21 -0.02 1.25 -2.34
C PHE A 21 0.02 0.78 -0.89
N VAL A 22 1.23 0.62 -0.36
CA VAL A 22 1.47 0.16 1.00
C VAL A 22 2.15 1.27 1.77
N SER A 23 1.59 1.65 2.90
CA SER A 23 2.21 2.60 3.82
C SER A 23 1.98 2.19 5.26
N GLY A 24 2.91 2.53 6.12
CA GLY A 24 2.79 2.23 7.55
C GLY A 24 3.99 2.74 8.31
N TYR A 25 3.89 2.67 9.64
CA TYR A 25 4.94 3.12 10.52
C TYR A 25 5.58 1.97 11.28
N ARG A 26 6.91 1.94 11.26
CA ARG A 26 7.72 0.93 11.93
C ARG A 26 7.56 0.99 13.45
N GLY A 27 7.44 -0.16 14.08
CA GLY A 27 7.46 -0.31 15.53
C GLY A 27 7.23 -1.76 15.91
N SER A 28 7.72 -2.20 17.08
CA SER A 28 7.40 -3.55 17.58
C SER A 28 5.89 -3.73 17.70
N PRO A 29 5.30 -4.85 17.25
CA PRO A 29 5.92 -6.05 16.67
C PRO A 29 6.13 -6.02 15.13
N LEU A 30 5.73 -4.94 14.45
CA LEU A 30 5.73 -4.79 13.00
C LEU A 30 7.09 -4.36 12.39
N GLY A 31 8.15 -4.19 13.18
CA GLY A 31 9.46 -3.75 12.67
C GLY A 31 10.09 -4.68 11.60
N GLY A 32 9.73 -5.97 11.60
CA GLY A 32 10.16 -6.91 10.56
C GLY A 32 9.42 -6.75 9.22
N LEU A 33 8.27 -6.08 9.21
CA LEU A 33 7.44 -5.92 8.02
C LEU A 33 8.09 -4.98 6.99
N ASP A 34 8.58 -3.80 7.42
CA ASP A 34 9.31 -2.86 6.57
C ASP A 34 10.52 -3.52 5.91
N GLN A 35 11.31 -4.28 6.68
CA GLN A 35 12.48 -4.99 6.16
C GLN A 35 12.09 -6.02 5.10
N ALA A 36 11.01 -6.76 5.34
CA ALA A 36 10.51 -7.71 4.37
C ALA A 36 9.98 -7.00 3.10
N LEU A 37 9.30 -5.87 3.25
CA LEU A 37 8.79 -5.04 2.15
C LEU A 37 9.92 -4.44 1.31
N TRP A 38 10.98 -3.93 1.94
CA TRP A 38 12.17 -3.45 1.23
C TRP A 38 12.87 -4.58 0.47
N ARG A 39 13.05 -5.75 1.11
CA ARG A 39 13.65 -6.92 0.43
C ARG A 39 12.81 -7.38 -0.76
N ALA A 40 11.48 -7.26 -0.66
CA ALA A 40 10.55 -7.64 -1.71
C ALA A 40 10.28 -6.52 -2.73
N GLN A 41 10.94 -5.36 -2.64
CA GLN A 41 10.61 -4.17 -3.45
C GLN A 41 10.55 -4.47 -4.96
N LYS A 42 11.52 -5.23 -5.50
CA LYS A 42 11.51 -5.60 -6.92
C LYS A 42 10.28 -6.42 -7.32
N HIS A 43 9.83 -7.33 -6.45
CA HIS A 43 8.62 -8.12 -6.66
C HIS A 43 7.35 -7.26 -6.51
N LEU A 44 7.37 -6.27 -5.61
CA LEU A 44 6.24 -5.34 -5.48
C LEU A 44 6.11 -4.48 -6.74
N GLU A 45 7.22 -3.92 -7.22
CA GLU A 45 7.25 -3.08 -8.42
C GLU A 45 6.77 -3.83 -9.67
N SER A 46 7.17 -5.11 -9.85
CA SER A 46 6.70 -5.92 -10.97
C SER A 46 5.19 -6.19 -10.96
N HIS A 47 4.53 -6.06 -9.80
CA HIS A 47 3.08 -6.15 -9.63
C HIS A 47 2.40 -4.78 -9.45
N HIS A 48 3.09 -3.69 -9.80
CA HIS A 48 2.59 -2.32 -9.67
C HIS A 48 2.23 -1.95 -8.22
N VAL A 49 2.95 -2.52 -7.25
CA VAL A 49 2.78 -2.20 -5.84
C VAL A 49 3.90 -1.28 -5.39
N LYS A 50 3.54 -0.10 -4.88
CA LYS A 50 4.49 0.87 -4.32
C LYS A 50 4.45 0.80 -2.79
N PHE A 51 5.61 0.62 -2.18
CA PHE A 51 5.78 0.75 -0.73
C PHE A 51 6.38 2.11 -0.38
N GLN A 52 5.72 2.84 0.51
CA GLN A 52 6.15 4.14 1.03
C GLN A 52 6.08 4.10 2.57
N PRO A 53 7.21 3.98 3.29
CA PRO A 53 7.18 4.04 4.75
C PRO A 53 6.71 5.42 5.21
N GLY A 54 5.83 5.44 6.21
CA GLY A 54 5.33 6.66 6.83
C GLY A 54 6.28 7.21 7.88
N VAL A 55 6.16 8.51 8.17
CA VAL A 55 6.87 9.17 9.28
C VAL A 55 6.19 8.88 10.62
N ASN A 56 4.87 8.65 10.60
CA ASN A 56 4.04 8.13 11.69
C ASN A 56 2.80 7.42 11.10
N GLU A 57 1.98 6.84 11.95
CA GLU A 57 0.76 6.11 11.60
C GLU A 57 -0.27 6.98 10.85
N ASP A 58 -0.51 8.19 11.35
CA ASP A 58 -1.54 9.10 10.83
C ASP A 58 -1.17 9.62 9.42
N LEU A 59 0.12 9.91 9.18
CA LEU A 59 0.64 10.30 7.87
C LEU A 59 0.67 9.12 6.89
N ALA A 60 0.94 7.90 7.37
CA ALA A 60 0.80 6.70 6.54
C ALA A 60 -0.65 6.49 6.10
N ALA A 61 -1.61 6.69 7.00
CA ALA A 61 -3.05 6.61 6.68
C ALA A 61 -3.46 7.71 5.70
N SER A 62 -2.96 8.93 5.91
CA SER A 62 -3.19 10.07 5.00
C SER A 62 -2.66 9.79 3.58
N ALA A 63 -1.50 9.15 3.46
CA ALA A 63 -0.96 8.74 2.16
C ALA A 63 -1.88 7.72 1.45
N ILE A 64 -2.45 6.77 2.20
CA ILE A 64 -3.42 5.80 1.68
C ILE A 64 -4.69 6.52 1.20
N TRP A 65 -5.21 7.47 1.97
CA TRP A 65 -6.36 8.28 1.57
C TRP A 65 -6.10 9.03 0.25
N GLY A 66 -4.91 9.60 0.06
CA GLY A 66 -4.52 10.26 -1.18
C GLY A 66 -4.62 9.36 -2.42
N THR A 67 -4.38 8.05 -2.28
CA THR A 67 -4.50 7.11 -3.39
C THR A 67 -5.94 6.91 -3.88
N GLN A 68 -6.92 7.17 -3.04
CA GLN A 68 -8.34 7.07 -3.39
C GLN A 68 -8.81 8.21 -4.30
N GLN A 69 -7.95 9.22 -4.49
CA GLN A 69 -8.20 10.38 -5.35
C GLN A 69 -7.59 10.23 -6.75
N VAL A 70 -6.98 9.07 -7.08
CA VAL A 70 -6.21 8.86 -8.32
C VAL A 70 -6.99 9.19 -9.60
N ASN A 71 -8.30 8.94 -9.61
CA ASN A 71 -9.17 9.19 -10.76
C ASN A 71 -9.88 10.55 -10.72
N LEU A 72 -9.60 11.40 -9.74
CA LEU A 72 -10.14 12.77 -9.70
C LEU A 72 -9.42 13.71 -10.67
N PHE A 73 -8.21 13.34 -11.12
CA PHE A 73 -7.39 14.15 -12.01
C PHE A 73 -7.07 13.40 -13.32
N PRO A 74 -7.04 14.09 -14.46
CA PRO A 74 -6.64 13.46 -15.72
C PRO A 74 -5.18 12.99 -15.66
N GLY A 75 -4.88 11.84 -16.28
CA GLY A 75 -3.54 11.25 -16.31
C GLY A 75 -3.32 10.06 -15.36
N ALA A 76 -4.39 9.54 -14.75
CA ALA A 76 -4.34 8.28 -14.01
C ALA A 76 -3.83 7.13 -14.90
N LYS A 77 -2.84 6.39 -14.42
CA LYS A 77 -2.23 5.25 -15.13
C LYS A 77 -2.94 3.91 -14.88
N TYR A 78 -3.84 3.88 -13.90
CA TYR A 78 -4.46 2.68 -13.35
C TYR A 78 -5.95 2.95 -13.12
N ASP A 79 -6.77 1.90 -13.22
CA ASP A 79 -8.23 1.99 -13.00
C ASP A 79 -8.57 2.29 -11.53
N GLY A 80 -7.67 1.93 -10.62
CA GLY A 80 -7.79 2.19 -9.19
C GLY A 80 -6.54 1.78 -8.42
N VAL A 81 -6.46 2.22 -7.17
CA VAL A 81 -5.36 1.88 -6.25
C VAL A 81 -5.93 1.29 -4.97
N TYR A 82 -5.58 0.04 -4.67
CA TYR A 82 -5.90 -0.54 -3.37
C TYR A 82 -4.83 -0.15 -2.35
N GLY A 83 -5.28 0.29 -1.17
CA GLY A 83 -4.41 0.69 -0.07
C GLY A 83 -4.22 -0.45 0.93
N MET A 84 -2.98 -0.61 1.41
CA MET A 84 -2.70 -1.42 2.60
C MET A 84 -1.96 -0.58 3.63
N TRP A 85 -2.59 -0.39 4.78
CA TRP A 85 -2.03 0.33 5.89
C TRP A 85 -1.63 -0.62 7.02
N TYR A 86 -0.56 -0.28 7.74
CA TYR A 86 -0.21 -0.96 8.99
C TYR A 86 0.30 0.04 10.04
N GLY A 87 -0.09 -0.18 11.28
CA GLY A 87 0.27 0.62 12.44
C GLY A 87 0.07 -0.17 13.73
N LYS A 88 0.37 0.44 14.88
CA LYS A 88 0.28 -0.20 16.20
C LYS A 88 -0.65 0.57 17.14
N GLY A 89 -1.28 -0.16 18.07
CA GLY A 89 -2.08 0.32 19.21
C GLY A 89 -2.69 1.72 19.04
N PRO A 90 -2.06 2.79 19.56
CA PRO A 90 -2.64 4.14 19.50
C PRO A 90 -2.90 4.68 18.09
N GLY A 91 -2.15 4.25 17.08
CA GLY A 91 -2.38 4.66 15.69
C GLY A 91 -3.52 3.89 15.02
N VAL A 92 -3.82 2.67 15.51
CA VAL A 92 -5.00 1.90 15.08
C VAL A 92 -6.26 2.50 15.68
N ASP A 93 -6.20 2.94 16.94
CA ASP A 93 -7.37 3.52 17.64
C ASP A 93 -7.78 4.91 17.09
N ARG A 94 -6.95 5.54 16.24
CA ARG A 94 -7.17 6.88 15.68
C ARG A 94 -7.56 6.90 14.19
N CYS A 95 -7.42 5.78 13.48
CA CYS A 95 -7.68 5.66 12.05
C CYS A 95 -8.93 4.81 11.79
#